data_AF-A0A2P5AA81-F1
#
_entry.id   AF-A0A2P5AA81-F1
#
_cell.length_a   1.000
_cell.length_b   1.000
_cell.length_c   1.000
_cell.angle_alpha   90.00
_cell.angle_beta   90.00
_cell.angle_gamma   90.00
#
_symmetry.space_group_name_H-M   'P 1'
#
loop_
_entity.id
_entity.type
_entity.pdbx_description
1 polymer ?
#
loop_
_entity_poly.entity_id
_entity_poly.type
_entity_poly.pdbx_seq_one_letter_code
_entity_poly.pdbx_strand_id
1 'polypeptide(L)'
;MLIKVNAQPSYRTEIMWLVDTFRAKVVDISEHPLTIEVTGDPGKIVALQRNLSKFGIKEIARTGKIALRREKLGASAPFWRYSAASYPDLEGTTPVDALAEVESRSAGSESDGSLGGDVYPVEPSDVSTFNQVLDAHWGIINDEDTSGFRSHTLSMLVNDVPGVLYIVTGVFARRGYNIQSLAVGHAETEGLSRITTVVPGTDESIAKLVQQLYKLVDLHDVRDLTHLPFAERELVLIKVAVNAVARRDVLDIANIFRAKAVDVSDHTVTLE
;
A
#
# COMPACT_ATOMS: atom_id res chain seq x y z
N MET A 1 6.54 -1.64 -9.42
CA MET A 1 7.10 -2.95 -9.83
C MET A 1 8.51 -3.04 -9.29
N LEU A 2 8.85 -4.13 -8.63
CA LEU A 2 10.21 -4.50 -8.28
C LEU A 2 10.74 -5.49 -9.32
N ILE A 3 11.95 -5.26 -9.80
CA ILE A 3 12.64 -6.14 -10.74
C ILE A 3 14.07 -6.37 -10.26
N LYS A 4 14.41 -7.64 -10.06
CA LYS A 4 15.75 -8.08 -9.67
C LYS A 4 16.47 -8.55 -10.92
N VAL A 5 17.61 -7.96 -11.23
CA VAL A 5 18.41 -8.28 -12.43
C VAL A 5 19.81 -8.71 -12.02
N ASN A 6 20.46 -9.53 -12.84
CA ASN A 6 21.88 -9.79 -12.68
C ASN A 6 22.69 -8.56 -13.13
N ALA A 7 23.58 -8.08 -12.27
CA ALA A 7 24.33 -6.85 -12.42
C ALA A 7 25.83 -7.09 -12.20
N GLN A 8 26.42 -7.90 -13.09
CA GLN A 8 27.87 -8.09 -13.12
C GLN A 8 28.58 -6.73 -13.30
N PRO A 9 29.80 -6.55 -12.75
CA PRO A 9 30.51 -5.27 -12.78
C PRO A 9 30.62 -4.63 -14.18
N SER A 10 30.71 -5.44 -15.24
CA SER A 10 30.77 -5.01 -16.63
C SER A 10 29.51 -4.26 -17.11
N TYR A 11 28.34 -4.63 -16.62
CA TYR A 11 27.05 -4.08 -17.07
C TYR A 11 26.44 -3.07 -16.10
N ARG A 12 27.03 -2.87 -14.91
CA ARG A 12 26.46 -2.01 -13.86
C ARG A 12 26.21 -0.57 -14.35
N THR A 13 27.17 0.03 -15.05
CA THR A 13 27.01 1.40 -15.57
C THR A 13 25.84 1.51 -16.54
N GLU A 14 25.64 0.50 -17.40
CA GLU A 14 24.54 0.47 -18.36
C GLU A 14 23.19 0.28 -17.66
N ILE A 15 23.12 -0.60 -16.65
CA ILE A 15 21.93 -0.78 -15.82
C ILE A 15 21.56 0.52 -15.11
N MET A 16 22.54 1.22 -14.50
CA MET A 16 22.31 2.50 -13.82
C MET A 16 21.79 3.56 -14.80
N TRP A 17 22.36 3.64 -16.01
CA TRP A 17 21.87 4.56 -17.04
C TRP A 17 20.41 4.28 -17.44
N LEU A 18 20.02 3.01 -17.55
CA LEU A 18 18.62 2.63 -17.80
C LEU A 18 17.71 3.00 -16.61
N VAL A 19 18.16 2.79 -15.38
CA VAL A 19 17.42 3.20 -14.18
C VAL A 19 17.11 4.69 -14.22
N ASP A 20 18.11 5.52 -14.50
CA ASP A 20 17.95 6.98 -14.60
C ASP A 20 17.04 7.38 -15.76
N THR A 21 17.23 6.78 -16.94
CA THR A 21 16.43 7.06 -18.14
C THR A 21 14.94 6.79 -17.90
N PHE A 22 14.62 5.70 -17.20
CA PHE A 22 13.24 5.34 -16.87
C PHE A 22 12.74 5.99 -15.58
N ARG A 23 13.52 6.87 -14.94
CA ARG A 23 13.19 7.48 -13.64
C ARG A 23 12.80 6.41 -12.60
N ALA A 24 13.49 5.27 -12.66
CA ALA A 24 13.38 4.19 -11.70
C ALA A 24 14.30 4.49 -10.51
N LYS A 25 14.21 3.69 -9.45
CA LYS A 25 15.04 3.80 -8.25
C LYS A 25 15.74 2.48 -7.99
N VAL A 26 16.99 2.53 -7.55
CA VAL A 26 17.67 1.34 -7.03
C VAL A 26 17.27 1.16 -5.57
N VAL A 27 16.78 -0.03 -5.23
CA VAL A 27 16.32 -0.36 -3.87
C VAL A 27 17.36 -1.18 -3.11
N ASP A 28 18.04 -2.08 -3.82
CA ASP A 28 19.09 -2.93 -3.23
C ASP A 28 20.24 -3.10 -4.23
N ILE A 29 21.46 -3.09 -3.69
CA ILE A 29 22.70 -3.33 -4.43
C ILE A 29 23.45 -4.45 -3.72
N SER A 30 23.44 -5.63 -4.32
CA SER A 30 24.26 -6.75 -3.90
C SER A 30 25.50 -6.86 -4.79
N GLU A 31 26.42 -7.80 -4.52
CA GLU A 31 27.61 -8.02 -5.36
C GLU A 31 27.24 -8.46 -6.79
N HIS A 32 26.24 -9.34 -6.90
CA HIS A 32 25.83 -9.92 -8.18
C HIS A 32 24.49 -9.36 -8.68
N PRO A 33 23.37 -9.41 -7.92
CA PRO A 33 22.11 -8.81 -8.38
C PRO A 33 21.95 -7.34 -7.97
N LEU A 34 21.06 -6.66 -8.68
CA LEU A 34 20.58 -5.33 -8.35
C LEU A 34 19.04 -5.35 -8.40
N THR A 35 18.40 -4.74 -7.40
CA THR A 35 16.94 -4.65 -7.33
C THR A 35 16.49 -3.23 -7.65
N ILE A 36 15.63 -3.09 -8.66
CA ILE A 36 15.14 -1.82 -9.20
C ILE A 36 13.65 -1.71 -8.93
N GLU A 37 13.21 -0.53 -8.50
CA GLU A 37 11.82 -0.14 -8.41
C GLU A 37 11.44 0.79 -9.55
N VAL A 38 10.34 0.49 -10.24
CA VAL A 38 9.75 1.37 -11.25
C VAL A 38 8.24 1.50 -11.09
N THR A 39 7.76 2.72 -11.30
CA THR A 39 6.34 3.08 -11.43
C THR A 39 6.10 3.80 -12.74
N GLY A 40 4.94 3.54 -13.35
CA GLY A 40 4.46 4.21 -14.55
C GLY A 40 3.39 3.40 -15.29
N ASP A 41 3.03 3.88 -16.48
CA ASP A 41 2.05 3.22 -17.34
C ASP A 41 2.55 1.86 -17.87
N PRO A 42 1.64 0.97 -18.32
CA PRO A 42 2.03 -0.35 -18.83
C PRO A 42 3.08 -0.31 -19.94
N GLY A 43 3.08 0.72 -20.80
CA GLY A 43 4.05 0.86 -21.89
C GLY A 43 5.46 1.09 -21.35
N LYS A 44 5.61 2.02 -20.39
CA LYS A 44 6.89 2.25 -19.69
C LYS A 44 7.40 0.99 -18.99
N ILE A 45 6.52 0.26 -18.30
CA ILE A 45 6.88 -0.96 -17.57
C ILE A 45 7.39 -2.04 -18.54
N VAL A 46 6.66 -2.29 -19.63
CA VAL A 46 7.05 -3.28 -20.66
C VAL A 46 8.36 -2.86 -21.34
N ALA A 47 8.54 -1.58 -21.63
CA ALA A 47 9.76 -1.06 -22.23
C ALA A 47 10.98 -1.23 -21.32
N LEU A 48 10.86 -0.96 -20.02
CA LEU A 48 11.97 -1.20 -19.08
C LEU A 48 12.29 -2.69 -18.99
N GLN A 49 11.29 -3.55 -18.83
CA GLN A 49 11.49 -5.00 -18.76
C GLN A 49 12.20 -5.54 -20.02
N ARG A 50 11.81 -5.07 -21.21
CA ARG A 50 12.47 -5.43 -22.46
C ARG A 50 13.94 -4.98 -22.51
N ASN A 51 14.25 -3.78 -22.04
CA ASN A 51 15.63 -3.30 -22.02
C ASN A 51 16.50 -4.04 -20.99
N LEU A 52 15.90 -4.47 -19.89
CA LEU A 52 16.59 -5.19 -18.82
C LEU A 52 16.72 -6.71 -19.07
N SER A 53 15.94 -7.28 -19.99
CA SER A 53 15.94 -8.73 -20.26
C SER A 53 17.31 -9.28 -20.63
N LYS A 54 18.12 -8.49 -21.36
CA LYS A 54 19.47 -8.85 -21.79
C LYS A 54 20.46 -9.06 -20.63
N PHE A 55 20.19 -8.50 -19.46
CA PHE A 55 21.04 -8.69 -18.28
C PHE A 55 20.66 -9.93 -17.47
N GLY A 56 19.56 -10.62 -17.80
CA GLY A 56 19.05 -11.76 -17.03
C GLY A 56 18.23 -11.29 -15.84
N ILE A 57 16.91 -11.22 -16.05
CA ILE A 57 15.94 -10.92 -14.99
C ILE A 57 15.82 -12.16 -14.10
N LYS A 58 16.05 -11.98 -12.80
CA LYS A 58 15.95 -13.06 -11.81
C LYS A 58 14.55 -13.17 -11.21
N GLU A 59 13.88 -12.04 -11.00
CA GLU A 59 12.60 -12.00 -10.29
C GLU A 59 11.84 -10.71 -10.60
N ILE A 60 10.52 -10.82 -10.79
CA ILE A 60 9.61 -9.67 -10.90
C ILE A 60 8.50 -9.79 -9.87
N ALA A 61 8.20 -8.69 -9.17
CA ALA A 61 7.02 -8.53 -8.32
C ALA A 61 6.30 -7.21 -8.62
N ARG A 62 4.96 -7.22 -8.73
CA ARG A 62 4.16 -6.03 -9.06
C ARG A 62 2.74 -6.11 -8.51
N THR A 63 2.17 -4.95 -8.18
CA THR A 63 0.84 -4.77 -7.59
C THR A 63 -0.31 -4.76 -8.61
N GLY A 64 -0.02 -4.91 -9.90
CA GLY A 64 -1.02 -4.76 -10.98
C GLY A 64 -1.24 -3.30 -11.39
N LYS A 65 -2.41 -3.00 -11.97
CA LYS A 65 -2.82 -1.62 -12.32
C LYS A 65 -3.75 -1.09 -11.23
N ILE A 66 -3.38 0.03 -10.63
CA ILE A 66 -4.26 0.83 -9.77
C ILE A 66 -4.74 2.06 -10.54
N ALA A 67 -5.96 2.53 -10.26
CA ALA A 67 -6.53 3.66 -10.96
C ALA A 67 -7.52 4.44 -10.10
N LEU A 68 -7.43 5.76 -10.15
CA LEU A 68 -8.46 6.68 -9.70
C LEU A 68 -9.00 7.47 -10.90
N ARG A 69 -10.30 7.73 -10.92
CA ARG A 69 -10.93 8.57 -11.95
C ARG A 69 -10.37 9.99 -11.85
N ARG A 70 -9.97 10.61 -12.97
CA ARG A 70 -9.64 12.05 -13.01
C ARG A 70 -10.91 12.90 -12.98
N GLU A 71 -10.84 14.08 -12.38
CA GLU A 71 -11.95 15.04 -12.46
C GLU A 71 -11.84 15.86 -13.76
N LYS A 72 -12.98 16.27 -14.32
CA LYS A 72 -12.99 17.22 -15.43
C LYS A 72 -12.74 18.62 -14.88
N LEU A 73 -11.82 19.35 -15.50
CA LEU A 73 -11.59 20.77 -15.19
C LEU A 73 -12.91 21.54 -15.33
N GLY A 74 -13.33 22.28 -14.30
CA GLY A 74 -14.61 23.00 -14.27
C GLY A 74 -15.86 22.17 -13.92
N ALA A 75 -15.75 20.87 -13.62
CA ALA A 75 -16.88 20.10 -13.09
C ALA A 75 -16.97 20.24 -11.56
N SER A 76 -18.16 20.61 -11.06
CA SER A 76 -18.47 20.49 -9.62
C SER A 76 -18.36 19.01 -9.23
N ALA A 77 -17.59 18.69 -8.19
CA ALA A 77 -17.42 17.31 -7.70
C ALA A 77 -18.77 16.80 -7.17
N PRO A 78 -19.51 15.93 -7.89
CA PRO A 78 -20.89 15.59 -7.51
C PRO A 78 -20.95 14.60 -6.34
N PHE A 79 -19.85 13.88 -6.09
CA PHE A 79 -19.79 12.78 -5.13
C PHE A 79 -19.49 13.25 -3.70
N TRP A 80 -18.87 14.43 -3.55
CA TRP A 80 -18.87 15.11 -2.27
C TRP A 80 -20.14 15.93 -2.18
N ARG A 81 -21.09 15.46 -1.35
CA ARG A 81 -22.27 16.25 -0.91
C ARG A 81 -21.88 17.53 -0.16
N TYR A 82 -20.58 17.79 -0.02
CA TYR A 82 -19.95 18.93 0.62
C TYR A 82 -19.07 19.61 -0.43
N SER A 83 -19.27 20.91 -0.62
CA SER A 83 -18.33 21.72 -1.41
C SER A 83 -16.98 21.68 -0.69
N ALA A 84 -15.85 21.77 -1.41
CA ALA A 84 -14.55 22.01 -0.75
C ALA A 84 -14.55 23.33 0.05
N ALA A 85 -15.52 24.23 -0.23
CA ALA A 85 -15.83 25.43 0.55
C ALA A 85 -16.60 25.16 1.86
N SER A 86 -17.04 23.92 2.11
CA SER A 86 -17.78 23.51 3.32
C SER A 86 -16.88 22.98 4.44
N TYR A 87 -15.55 23.03 4.26
CA TYR A 87 -14.56 22.76 5.31
C TYR A 87 -14.01 24.09 5.83
N PRO A 88 -14.62 24.70 6.87
CA PRO A 88 -14.15 25.94 7.47
C PRO A 88 -12.78 25.80 8.17
N ASP A 89 -12.42 24.57 8.55
CA ASP A 89 -11.24 24.26 9.38
C ASP A 89 -9.91 24.28 8.60
N LEU A 90 -9.96 24.55 7.29
CA LEU A 90 -8.76 24.71 6.44
C LEU A 90 -8.24 26.16 6.44
N GLU A 91 -8.88 27.06 7.18
CA GLU A 91 -8.38 28.40 7.47
C GLU A 91 -7.47 28.39 8.72
N GLY A 92 -6.17 28.11 8.51
CA GLY A 92 -5.08 28.73 9.28
C GLY A 92 -4.85 28.37 10.76
N THR A 93 -3.67 27.78 11.01
CA THR A 93 -2.82 27.92 12.21
C THR A 93 -3.40 27.53 13.58
N THR A 94 -2.96 26.38 14.11
CA THR A 94 -2.97 26.14 15.56
C THR A 94 -1.83 26.93 16.24
N PRO A 95 -2.11 27.81 17.21
CA PRO A 95 -1.07 28.35 18.08
C PRO A 95 -0.62 27.26 19.07
N VAL A 96 0.67 27.23 19.37
CA VAL A 96 1.39 26.17 20.11
C VAL A 96 1.12 26.21 21.63
N ASP A 97 0.24 27.09 22.13
CA ASP A 97 0.11 27.38 23.58
C ASP A 97 -1.09 26.74 24.29
N ALA A 98 -1.87 25.85 23.66
CA ALA A 98 -3.06 25.27 24.28
C ALA A 98 -2.82 24.07 25.23
N LEU A 99 -1.57 23.78 25.63
CA LEU A 99 -1.23 22.68 26.56
C LEU A 99 -1.07 23.11 28.02
N ALA A 100 -1.39 24.36 28.36
CA ALA A 100 -1.25 24.88 29.72
C ALA A 100 -2.53 25.58 30.17
N GLU A 101 -3.59 24.83 30.46
CA GLU A 101 -4.65 25.20 31.42
C GLU A 101 -5.72 24.10 31.51
N VAL A 102 -5.40 23.00 32.19
CA VAL A 102 -6.44 22.13 32.77
C VAL A 102 -6.06 21.82 34.21
N GLU A 103 -6.20 22.81 35.08
CA GLU A 103 -6.47 22.58 36.49
C GLU A 103 -7.63 23.47 36.97
N SER A 104 -8.58 22.79 37.62
CA SER A 104 -9.67 23.35 38.44
C SER A 104 -10.95 23.83 37.72
N ARG A 105 -12.01 23.01 37.77
CA ARG A 105 -13.11 23.16 38.76
C ARG A 105 -14.32 22.28 38.43
N SER A 106 -14.87 21.74 39.51
CA SER A 106 -16.04 20.87 39.61
C SER A 106 -17.36 21.64 39.79
N ALA A 107 -18.44 21.05 39.23
CA ALA A 107 -19.85 21.01 39.66
C ALA A 107 -20.74 22.28 39.67
N GLY A 108 -21.92 22.17 39.02
CA GLY A 108 -23.09 23.05 39.26
C GLY A 108 -24.19 23.03 38.17
N SER A 109 -25.26 22.26 38.43
CA SER A 109 -26.67 22.22 37.96
C SER A 109 -27.28 23.15 36.89
N GLU A 110 -28.01 22.50 35.96
CA GLU A 110 -29.35 22.75 35.36
C GLU A 110 -29.90 24.17 35.04
N SER A 111 -30.27 24.43 33.76
CA SER A 111 -31.68 24.54 33.29
C SER A 111 -31.83 25.12 31.85
N ASP A 112 -32.59 24.37 31.05
CA ASP A 112 -33.57 24.70 29.99
C ASP A 112 -33.27 25.67 28.81
N GLY A 113 -33.64 25.22 27.60
CA GLY A 113 -34.00 26.09 26.47
C GLY A 113 -33.41 25.77 25.08
N SER A 114 -34.25 25.14 24.23
CA SER A 114 -34.36 25.34 22.77
C SER A 114 -33.47 24.55 21.77
N LEU A 115 -34.13 23.61 21.08
CA LEU A 115 -34.06 23.29 19.64
C LEU A 115 -32.66 23.13 18.99
N GLY A 116 -32.15 21.90 18.99
CA GLY A 116 -31.01 21.48 18.17
C GLY A 116 -30.97 19.95 18.11
N GLY A 117 -30.93 19.38 16.90
CA GLY A 117 -31.20 17.97 16.63
C GLY A 117 -30.40 16.97 17.47
N ASP A 118 -31.07 15.86 17.77
CA ASP A 118 -30.58 14.75 18.60
C ASP A 118 -29.25 14.19 18.06
N VAL A 119 -28.14 14.64 18.64
CA VAL A 119 -26.86 13.93 18.53
C VAL A 119 -26.90 12.84 19.61
N TYR A 120 -27.10 11.59 19.19
CA TYR A 120 -26.90 10.45 20.09
C TYR A 120 -25.46 10.49 20.62
N PRO A 121 -25.22 10.37 21.94
CA PRO A 121 -23.93 9.96 22.42
C PRO A 121 -23.69 8.57 21.85
N VAL A 122 -22.69 8.45 20.98
CA VAL A 122 -22.18 7.14 20.61
C VAL A 122 -21.59 6.60 21.90
N GLU A 123 -22.34 5.72 22.58
CA GLU A 123 -21.72 4.86 23.58
C GLU A 123 -20.48 4.25 22.94
N PRO A 124 -19.36 4.10 23.67
CA PRO A 124 -18.23 3.36 23.14
C PRO A 124 -18.75 1.94 22.92
N SER A 125 -19.23 1.69 21.71
CA SER A 125 -19.65 0.38 21.24
C SER A 125 -18.49 -0.52 21.60
N ASP A 126 -18.74 -1.53 22.42
CA ASP A 126 -17.78 -2.56 22.80
C ASP A 126 -16.95 -2.86 21.56
N VAL A 127 -15.74 -2.27 21.52
CA VAL A 127 -14.85 -2.39 20.40
C VAL A 127 -14.39 -3.82 20.54
N SER A 128 -15.15 -4.73 19.92
CA SER A 128 -14.62 -6.01 19.48
C SER A 128 -13.26 -5.66 18.95
N THR A 129 -12.20 -6.16 19.59
CA THR A 129 -10.82 -5.90 19.20
C THR A 129 -10.65 -6.47 17.80
N PHE A 130 -11.13 -5.74 16.79
CA PHE A 130 -10.69 -5.86 15.44
C PHE A 130 -9.25 -5.37 15.54
N ASN A 131 -8.34 -6.30 15.80
CA ASN A 131 -6.91 -6.08 15.67
C ASN A 131 -6.77 -5.31 14.36
N GLN A 132 -6.39 -4.03 14.43
CA GLN A 132 -6.33 -3.17 13.25
C GLN A 132 -5.33 -3.81 12.30
N VAL A 133 -5.85 -4.46 11.24
CA VAL A 133 -5.11 -5.30 10.31
C VAL A 133 -4.35 -4.43 9.28
N LEU A 134 -3.96 -3.22 9.67
CA LEU A 134 -3.16 -2.26 8.90
C LEU A 134 -2.32 -1.43 9.88
N ASP A 135 -1.73 -2.06 10.90
CA ASP A 135 -0.69 -1.38 11.64
C ASP A 135 0.48 -1.09 10.69
N ALA A 136 1.03 0.13 10.74
CA ALA A 136 2.15 0.58 9.91
C ALA A 136 3.39 -0.32 10.06
N HIS A 137 3.40 -1.14 11.10
CA HIS A 137 4.45 -2.08 11.45
C HIS A 137 4.25 -3.47 10.83
N TRP A 138 3.15 -3.73 10.11
CA TRP A 138 2.85 -5.05 9.55
C TRP A 138 3.01 -6.19 10.60
N GLY A 139 2.75 -5.92 11.88
CA GLY A 139 2.91 -6.89 12.97
C GLY A 139 4.34 -7.10 13.47
N ILE A 140 5.19 -6.05 13.50
CA ILE A 140 6.39 -6.06 14.34
C ILE A 140 5.96 -6.32 15.78
N ILE A 141 6.46 -7.42 16.32
CA ILE A 141 6.19 -7.92 17.66
C ILE A 141 6.76 -6.90 18.64
N ASN A 142 5.93 -6.25 19.45
CA ASN A 142 6.42 -5.63 20.68
C ASN A 142 6.95 -6.77 21.56
N ASP A 143 8.09 -6.60 22.25
CA ASP A 143 8.74 -7.65 23.08
C ASP A 143 7.82 -8.33 24.13
N GLU A 144 6.57 -7.84 24.31
CA GLU A 144 5.55 -8.35 25.23
C GLU A 144 4.57 -9.37 24.58
N ASP A 145 4.52 -9.49 23.25
CA ASP A 145 3.57 -10.38 22.56
C ASP A 145 4.07 -11.83 22.44
N THR A 146 3.69 -12.66 23.41
CA THR A 146 4.02 -14.10 23.45
C THR A 146 3.16 -14.98 22.52
N SER A 147 2.20 -14.40 21.79
CA SER A 147 1.25 -15.15 20.96
C SER A 147 1.88 -15.77 19.70
N GLY A 148 3.04 -15.24 19.26
CA GLY A 148 3.69 -15.64 18.01
C GLY A 148 2.86 -15.32 16.75
N PHE A 149 1.81 -14.51 16.89
CA PHE A 149 0.91 -14.14 15.80
C PHE A 149 1.46 -12.88 15.11
N ARG A 150 1.77 -12.97 13.83
CA ARG A 150 2.36 -11.87 13.05
C ARG A 150 1.97 -11.98 11.58
N SER A 151 2.36 -10.99 10.78
CA SER A 151 2.10 -11.02 9.34
C SER A 151 3.16 -11.82 8.61
N HIS A 152 2.72 -12.75 7.77
CA HIS A 152 3.60 -13.55 6.92
C HIS A 152 3.46 -13.17 5.46
N THR A 153 4.58 -12.82 4.83
CA THR A 153 4.63 -12.45 3.41
C THR A 153 4.98 -13.66 2.56
N LEU A 154 4.00 -14.15 1.80
CA LEU A 154 4.16 -15.29 0.91
C LEU A 154 4.28 -14.83 -0.54
N SER A 155 5.31 -15.30 -1.25
CA SER A 155 5.47 -15.15 -2.70
C SER A 155 5.24 -16.49 -3.37
N MET A 156 4.19 -16.58 -4.18
CA MET A 156 3.80 -17.78 -4.92
C MET A 156 4.03 -17.59 -6.41
N LEU A 157 4.64 -18.57 -7.07
CA LEU A 157 4.78 -18.65 -8.51
C LEU A 157 3.73 -19.63 -9.06
N VAL A 158 2.86 -19.16 -9.94
CA VAL A 158 1.70 -19.91 -10.42
C VAL A 158 1.55 -19.84 -11.94
N ASN A 159 0.82 -20.79 -12.53
CA ASN A 159 0.43 -20.70 -13.94
C ASN A 159 -0.44 -19.47 -14.20
N ASP A 160 -0.16 -18.76 -15.30
CA ASP A 160 -0.94 -17.61 -15.74
C ASP A 160 -2.13 -18.04 -16.60
N VAL A 161 -3.07 -18.77 -15.98
CA VAL A 161 -4.28 -19.25 -16.64
C VAL A 161 -5.55 -18.87 -15.85
N PRO A 162 -6.70 -18.69 -16.52
CA PRO A 162 -7.95 -18.31 -15.86
C PRO A 162 -8.33 -19.28 -14.74
N GLY A 163 -8.78 -18.76 -13.60
CA GLY A 163 -9.24 -19.54 -12.45
C GLY A 163 -8.17 -19.85 -11.41
N VAL A 164 -6.87 -19.75 -11.72
CA VAL A 164 -5.79 -20.03 -10.76
C VAL A 164 -5.85 -19.12 -9.53
N LEU A 165 -6.08 -17.82 -9.73
CA LEU A 165 -6.23 -16.88 -8.61
C LEU A 165 -7.38 -17.26 -7.68
N TYR A 166 -8.52 -17.68 -8.24
CA TYR A 166 -9.67 -18.16 -7.47
C TYR A 166 -9.34 -19.43 -6.67
N ILE A 167 -8.63 -20.38 -7.29
CA ILE A 167 -8.21 -21.62 -6.62
C ILE A 167 -7.27 -21.30 -5.44
N VAL A 168 -6.27 -20.45 -5.67
CA VAL A 168 -5.29 -20.02 -4.66
C VAL A 168 -6.00 -19.32 -3.51
N THR A 169 -6.74 -18.23 -3.77
CA THR A 169 -7.50 -17.49 -2.75
C THR A 169 -8.52 -18.36 -2.01
N GLY A 170 -9.11 -19.36 -2.70
CA GLY A 170 -10.02 -20.34 -2.11
C GLY A 170 -9.38 -21.26 -1.06
N VAL A 171 -8.05 -21.45 -1.06
CA VAL A 171 -7.35 -22.18 0.03
C VAL A 171 -7.37 -21.35 1.32
N PHE A 172 -7.09 -20.04 1.22
CA PHE A 172 -7.13 -19.12 2.36
C PHE A 172 -8.53 -19.02 2.94
N ALA A 173 -9.54 -18.78 2.08
CA ALA A 173 -10.93 -18.61 2.49
C ALA A 173 -11.50 -19.87 3.19
N ARG A 174 -11.28 -21.07 2.62
CA ARG A 174 -11.80 -22.33 3.22
C ARG A 174 -11.22 -22.66 4.59
N ARG A 175 -10.04 -22.12 4.90
CA ARG A 175 -9.35 -22.33 6.18
C ARG A 175 -9.54 -21.17 7.15
N GLY A 176 -10.25 -20.11 6.75
CA GLY A 176 -10.50 -18.94 7.58
C GLY A 176 -9.28 -18.02 7.73
N TYR A 177 -8.32 -18.06 6.80
CA TYR A 177 -7.23 -17.09 6.79
C TYR A 177 -7.72 -15.76 6.22
N ASN A 178 -7.46 -14.68 6.96
CA ASN A 178 -7.64 -13.33 6.45
C ASN A 178 -6.50 -12.96 5.50
N ILE A 179 -6.80 -12.34 4.36
CA ILE A 179 -5.78 -11.83 3.43
C ILE A 179 -5.68 -10.33 3.65
N GLN A 180 -4.54 -9.86 4.15
CA GLN A 180 -4.33 -8.44 4.44
C GLN A 180 -3.94 -7.65 3.19
N SER A 181 -3.11 -8.26 2.34
CA SER A 181 -2.71 -7.68 1.05
C SER A 181 -2.55 -8.79 0.02
N LEU A 182 -2.89 -8.48 -1.22
CA LEU A 182 -2.78 -9.38 -2.36
C LEU A 182 -2.39 -8.60 -3.61
N ALA A 183 -1.22 -8.93 -4.15
CA ALA A 183 -0.70 -8.39 -5.39
C ALA A 183 -0.50 -9.53 -6.39
N VAL A 184 -0.92 -9.31 -7.63
CA VAL A 184 -0.80 -10.29 -8.71
C VAL A 184 -0.30 -9.61 -9.98
N GLY A 185 0.63 -10.26 -10.67
CA GLY A 185 0.99 -9.89 -12.04
C GLY A 185 1.94 -10.87 -12.68
N HIS A 186 2.22 -10.68 -13.97
CA HIS A 186 3.15 -11.52 -14.71
C HIS A 186 4.52 -11.58 -14.04
N ALA A 187 5.07 -12.79 -14.00
CA ALA A 187 6.41 -13.07 -13.49
C ALA A 187 7.47 -12.79 -14.56
N GLU A 188 8.72 -13.14 -14.23
CA GLU A 188 9.87 -13.05 -15.14
C GLU A 188 9.77 -13.98 -16.36
N THR A 189 9.05 -15.10 -16.23
CA THR A 189 8.86 -16.10 -17.29
C THR A 189 7.45 -16.01 -17.86
N GLU A 190 7.34 -16.10 -19.19
CA GLU A 190 6.06 -16.08 -19.88
C GLU A 190 5.18 -17.28 -19.47
N GLY A 191 3.87 -17.05 -19.31
CA GLY A 191 2.92 -18.06 -18.85
C GLY A 191 2.94 -18.29 -17.34
N LEU A 192 3.77 -17.56 -16.58
CA LEU A 192 3.76 -17.57 -15.11
C LEU A 192 3.36 -16.21 -14.55
N SER A 193 2.64 -16.26 -13.43
CA SER A 193 2.25 -15.11 -12.64
C SER A 193 2.81 -15.25 -11.22
N ARG A 194 3.18 -14.12 -10.62
CA ARG A 194 3.60 -14.05 -9.22
C ARG A 194 2.47 -13.46 -8.40
N ILE A 195 2.09 -14.17 -7.34
CA ILE A 195 1.16 -13.71 -6.34
C ILE A 195 1.96 -13.42 -5.07
N THR A 196 1.95 -12.17 -4.63
CA THR A 196 2.48 -11.77 -3.32
C THR A 196 1.30 -11.51 -2.41
N THR A 197 1.21 -12.26 -1.32
CA THR A 197 0.13 -12.11 -0.35
C THR A 197 0.72 -11.95 1.03
N VAL A 198 0.01 -11.25 1.89
CA VAL A 198 0.37 -11.19 3.29
C VAL A 198 -0.79 -11.66 4.15
N VAL A 199 -0.48 -12.55 5.08
CA VAL A 199 -1.46 -13.28 5.88
C VAL A 199 -1.03 -13.27 7.34
N PRO A 200 -1.85 -12.74 8.25
CA PRO A 200 -1.58 -12.83 9.68
C PRO A 200 -1.81 -14.25 10.20
N GLY A 201 -0.88 -14.75 11.00
CA GLY A 201 -0.93 -16.10 11.55
C GLY A 201 0.26 -16.41 12.45
N THR A 202 0.22 -17.57 13.10
CA THR A 202 1.40 -18.15 13.76
C THR A 202 2.23 -18.95 12.74
N ASP A 203 3.53 -19.08 12.99
CA ASP A 203 4.44 -19.86 12.14
C ASP A 203 3.91 -21.28 11.84
N GLU A 204 3.35 -21.95 12.85
CA GLU A 204 2.74 -23.28 12.69
C GLU A 204 1.51 -23.27 11.76
N SER A 205 0.68 -22.24 11.89
CA SER A 205 -0.53 -22.08 11.08
C SER A 205 -0.15 -21.80 9.62
N ILE A 206 0.83 -20.93 9.39
CA ILE A 206 1.31 -20.59 8.05
C ILE A 206 2.04 -21.77 7.41
N ALA A 207 2.82 -22.54 8.17
CA ALA A 207 3.42 -23.78 7.66
C ALA A 207 2.36 -24.77 7.14
N LYS A 208 1.24 -24.93 7.88
CA LYS A 208 0.11 -25.77 7.43
C LYS A 208 -0.57 -25.21 6.18
N LEU A 209 -0.72 -23.89 6.08
CA LEU A 209 -1.27 -23.21 4.91
C LEU A 209 -0.38 -23.43 3.67
N VAL A 210 0.93 -23.22 3.80
CA VAL A 210 1.93 -23.46 2.75
C VAL A 210 1.87 -24.92 2.27
N GLN A 211 1.76 -25.89 3.19
CA GLN A 211 1.57 -27.30 2.83
C GLN A 211 0.28 -27.57 2.03
N GLN A 212 -0.81 -26.80 2.25
CA GLN A 212 -2.01 -26.94 1.43
C GLN A 212 -1.84 -26.31 0.05
N LEU A 213 -1.14 -25.17 -0.04
CA LEU A 213 -0.86 -24.50 -1.30
C LEU A 213 -0.01 -25.38 -2.23
N TYR A 214 0.96 -26.13 -1.70
CA TYR A 214 1.75 -27.11 -2.46
C TYR A 214 0.94 -28.26 -3.08
N LYS A 215 -0.33 -28.45 -2.70
CA LYS A 215 -1.21 -29.46 -3.32
C LYS A 215 -1.92 -28.95 -4.57
N LEU A 216 -1.81 -27.65 -4.88
CA LEU A 216 -2.41 -27.07 -6.05
C LEU A 216 -1.56 -27.40 -7.28
N VAL A 217 -2.20 -27.92 -8.33
CA VAL A 217 -1.52 -28.32 -9.58
C VAL A 217 -0.89 -27.11 -10.27
N ASP A 218 -1.55 -25.96 -10.22
CA ASP A 218 -1.10 -24.74 -10.91
C ASP A 218 -0.08 -23.91 -10.12
N LEU A 219 0.40 -24.43 -8.98
CA LEU A 219 1.37 -23.76 -8.13
C LEU A 219 2.74 -24.42 -8.29
N HIS A 220 3.73 -23.63 -8.71
CA HIS A 220 5.10 -24.10 -8.94
C HIS A 220 5.99 -23.95 -7.70
N ASP A 221 5.89 -22.82 -7.01
CA ASP A 221 6.73 -22.51 -5.85
C ASP A 221 5.97 -21.62 -4.85
N VAL A 222 6.21 -21.82 -3.55
CA VAL A 222 5.76 -20.92 -2.47
C VAL A 222 6.94 -20.62 -1.56
N ARG A 223 7.28 -19.34 -1.47
CA ARG A 223 8.32 -18.83 -0.58
C ARG A 223 7.72 -17.98 0.52
N ASP A 224 8.00 -18.33 1.77
CA ASP A 224 7.78 -17.46 2.90
C ASP A 224 8.98 -16.50 3.04
N LEU A 225 8.72 -15.21 2.85
CA LEU A 225 9.75 -14.15 2.91
C LEU A 225 9.90 -13.55 4.31
N THR A 226 9.06 -13.92 5.27
CA THR A 226 8.90 -13.24 6.57
C THR A 226 10.19 -13.15 7.39
N HIS A 227 11.08 -14.13 7.27
CA HIS A 227 12.37 -14.16 7.97
C HIS A 227 13.57 -13.82 7.09
N LEU A 228 13.34 -13.51 5.82
CA LEU A 228 14.39 -13.18 4.88
C LEU A 228 14.51 -11.66 4.78
N PRO A 229 15.70 -11.10 4.51
CA PRO A 229 15.78 -9.72 4.10
C PRO A 229 15.11 -9.57 2.73
N PHE A 230 14.01 -8.81 2.67
CA PHE A 230 13.32 -8.50 1.41
C PHE A 230 13.06 -7.00 1.27
N ALA A 231 12.93 -6.56 0.02
CA ALA A 231 12.49 -5.21 -0.30
C ALA A 231 10.99 -5.24 -0.58
N GLU A 232 10.24 -4.42 0.14
CA GLU A 232 8.81 -4.23 -0.07
C GLU A 232 8.48 -2.84 -0.60
N ARG A 233 7.46 -2.76 -1.45
CA ARG A 233 6.95 -1.50 -1.99
C ARG A 233 5.45 -1.59 -2.15
N GLU A 234 4.76 -0.63 -1.55
CA GLU A 234 3.37 -0.35 -1.83
C GLU A 234 3.28 0.89 -2.73
N LEU A 235 2.25 0.90 -3.58
CA LEU A 235 1.92 2.05 -4.40
C LEU A 235 0.51 2.48 -4.04
N VAL A 236 0.36 3.74 -3.65
CA VAL A 236 -0.93 4.32 -3.29
C VAL A 236 -1.25 5.45 -4.26
N LEU A 237 -2.53 5.61 -4.57
CA LEU A 237 -3.04 6.84 -5.16
C LEU A 237 -3.99 7.46 -4.15
N ILE A 238 -3.71 8.70 -3.74
CA ILE A 238 -4.52 9.40 -2.76
C ILE A 238 -5.15 10.61 -3.45
N LYS A 239 -6.48 10.63 -3.54
CA LYS A 239 -7.20 11.82 -3.98
C LYS A 239 -7.63 12.63 -2.77
N VAL A 240 -7.04 13.80 -2.62
CA VAL A 240 -7.32 14.76 -1.55
C VAL A 240 -8.26 15.83 -2.07
N ALA A 241 -9.36 16.09 -1.36
CA ALA A 241 -10.19 17.27 -1.62
C ALA A 241 -9.45 18.50 -1.07
N VAL A 242 -9.33 19.55 -1.89
CA VAL A 242 -8.56 20.74 -1.52
C VAL A 242 -9.13 22.00 -2.15
N ASN A 243 -9.20 23.08 -1.38
CA ASN A 243 -9.58 24.40 -1.86
C ASN A 243 -8.36 25.15 -2.42
N ALA A 244 -8.54 26.35 -2.97
CA ALA A 244 -7.45 27.12 -3.56
C ALA A 244 -6.37 27.55 -2.55
N VAL A 245 -6.74 27.72 -1.27
CA VAL A 245 -5.86 28.20 -0.20
C VAL A 245 -4.96 27.07 0.31
N ALA A 246 -5.55 25.94 0.71
CA ALA A 246 -4.85 24.77 1.25
C ALA A 246 -4.10 23.95 0.19
N ARG A 247 -4.27 24.26 -1.10
CA ARG A 247 -3.60 23.54 -2.20
C ARG A 247 -2.09 23.53 -2.04
N ARG A 248 -1.52 24.65 -1.61
CA ARG A 248 -0.07 24.77 -1.45
C ARG A 248 0.43 23.89 -0.31
N ASP A 249 -0.27 23.90 0.82
CA ASP A 249 0.08 23.08 1.99
C ASP A 249 0.04 21.58 1.65
N VAL A 250 -0.98 21.13 0.93
CA VAL A 250 -1.08 19.72 0.48
C VAL A 250 0.10 19.34 -0.43
N LEU A 251 0.51 20.22 -1.34
CA LEU A 251 1.66 19.97 -2.22
C LEU A 251 2.98 20.00 -1.46
N ASP A 252 3.12 20.87 -0.46
CA ASP A 252 4.31 20.97 0.37
C ASP A 252 4.45 19.72 1.27
N ILE A 253 3.35 19.24 1.86
CA ILE A 253 3.32 17.94 2.57
C ILE A 253 3.68 16.81 1.61
N ALA A 254 3.10 16.77 0.41
CA ALA A 254 3.42 15.75 -0.58
C ALA A 254 4.92 15.74 -0.92
N ASN A 255 5.54 16.91 -1.07
CA ASN A 255 6.97 17.04 -1.34
C ASN A 255 7.84 16.50 -0.19
N ILE A 256 7.45 16.73 1.08
CA ILE A 256 8.15 16.19 2.25
C ILE A 256 8.23 14.66 2.18
N PHE A 257 7.11 14.01 1.84
CA PHE A 257 7.02 12.56 1.71
C PHE A 257 7.50 12.04 0.34
N ARG A 258 8.05 12.91 -0.51
CA ARG A 258 8.51 12.59 -1.88
C ARG A 258 7.41 11.99 -2.77
N ALA A 259 6.15 12.32 -2.47
CA ALA A 259 5.00 11.99 -3.29
C ALA A 259 4.95 12.89 -4.53
N LYS A 260 4.30 12.43 -5.58
CA LYS A 260 4.15 13.13 -6.86
C LYS A 260 2.69 13.51 -7.07
N ALA A 261 2.43 14.77 -7.39
CA ALA A 261 1.11 15.17 -7.87
C ALA A 261 0.90 14.63 -9.31
N VAL A 262 0.00 13.67 -9.46
CA VAL A 262 -0.31 13.04 -10.76
C VAL A 262 -1.53 13.63 -11.46
N ASP A 263 -2.40 14.31 -10.71
CA ASP A 263 -3.57 15.02 -11.23
C ASP A 263 -3.91 16.20 -10.30
N VAL A 264 -4.24 17.35 -10.89
CA VAL A 264 -4.66 18.55 -10.16
C VAL A 264 -5.90 19.11 -10.84
N SER A 265 -6.96 19.27 -10.07
CA SER A 265 -8.24 19.88 -10.48
C SER A 265 -8.51 21.12 -9.61
N ASP A 266 -9.67 21.74 -9.77
CA ASP A 266 -10.09 22.93 -9.02
C ASP A 266 -10.30 22.62 -7.52
N HIS A 267 -10.82 21.42 -7.23
CA HIS A 267 -11.24 21.00 -5.88
C HIS A 267 -10.53 19.74 -5.37
N THR A 268 -9.62 19.17 -6.14
CA THR A 268 -8.92 17.92 -5.77
C THR A 268 -7.49 17.89 -6.28
N VAL A 269 -6.61 17.25 -5.51
CA VAL A 269 -5.26 16.87 -5.93
C VAL A 269 -5.12 15.36 -5.76
N THR A 270 -4.62 14.67 -6.78
CA THR A 270 -4.26 13.25 -6.67
C THR A 270 -2.76 13.11 -6.55
N LEU A 271 -2.33 12.42 -5.49
CA LEU A 271 -0.94 12.14 -5.15
C LEU A 271 -0.62 10.67 -5.40
N GLU A 272 0.61 10.41 -5.85
CA GLU A 272 1.27 9.10 -5.99
C GLU A 272 2.46 9.01 -5.04
#